data_AF-A0A9D0A8I7-F1
#
_entry.id   AF-A0A9D0A8I7-F1
#
_cell.length_a   1.000
_cell.length_b   1.000
_cell.length_c   1.000
_cell.angle_alpha   90.00
_cell.angle_beta   90.00
_cell.angle_gamma   90.00
#
_symmetry.space_group_name_H-M   'P 1'
#
loop_
_entity.id
_entity.type
_entity.pdbx_description
1 polymer ?
#
loop_
_entity_poly.entity_id
_entity_poly.type
_entity_poly.pdbx_seq_one_letter_code
_entity_poly.pdbx_strand_id
1 'polypeptide(L)'
;MQQVFQCGATVMVVLLAMIIVPDSAWALQSHGPPEGIYVHQMAHAFFFGSLVFLYRELRHSASKSRGWNYLKRFCLLMLIWNIVSFTGHTVTTHLAPEHIAGAASYFHSRLLGPMDVTKVLFYITRFDHLLLVPALYFLCIGLRFLYFSVEQEVSQGGN
;
A
#
# COMPACT_ATOMS: atom_id res chain seq x y z
N MET A 1 2.89 43.72 26.73
CA MET A 1 3.38 42.32 26.75
C MET A 1 2.35 41.32 27.29
N GLN A 2 1.64 41.58 28.40
CA GLN A 2 0.66 40.64 28.97
C GLN A 2 -0.49 40.20 28.02
N GLN A 3 -1.01 41.10 27.16
CA GLN A 3 -2.11 40.74 26.24
C GLN A 3 -1.70 39.79 25.10
N VAL A 4 -0.44 39.81 24.66
CA VAL A 4 0.07 38.89 23.62
C VAL A 4 0.22 37.48 24.18
N PHE A 5 0.69 37.35 25.43
CA PHE A 5 0.78 36.08 26.14
C PHE A 5 -0.60 35.47 26.42
N GLN A 6 -1.60 36.28 26.76
CA GLN A 6 -2.98 35.81 26.95
C GLN A 6 -3.61 35.32 25.64
N CYS A 7 -3.35 35.99 24.51
CA CYS A 7 -3.80 35.55 23.19
C CYS A 7 -3.14 34.21 22.80
N GLY A 8 -1.83 34.09 22.99
CA GLY A 8 -1.09 32.84 22.70
C GLY A 8 -1.53 31.66 23.57
N ALA A 9 -1.75 31.87 24.87
CA ALA A 9 -2.23 30.83 25.77
C ALA A 9 -3.66 30.37 25.42
N THR A 10 -4.53 31.31 25.05
CA THR A 10 -5.91 31.00 24.64
C THR A 10 -5.94 30.20 23.34
N VAL A 11 -5.12 30.58 22.35
CA VAL A 11 -4.98 29.83 21.08
C VAL A 11 -4.44 28.43 21.35
N MET A 12 -3.43 28.29 22.21
CA MET A 12 -2.86 26.97 22.55
C MET A 12 -3.88 26.06 23.24
N VAL A 13 -4.70 26.60 24.16
CA VAL A 13 -5.77 25.84 24.84
C VAL A 13 -6.86 25.42 23.85
N VAL A 14 -7.26 26.29 22.92
CA VAL A 14 -8.25 25.95 21.88
C VAL A 14 -7.71 24.85 20.95
N LEU A 15 -6.45 24.94 20.53
CA LEU A 15 -5.82 23.91 19.70
C LEU A 15 -5.71 22.56 20.43
N LEU A 16 -5.34 22.56 21.72
CA LEU A 16 -5.31 21.34 22.54
C LEU A 16 -6.71 20.74 22.72
N ALA A 17 -7.74 21.57 22.92
CA ALA A 17 -9.11 21.11 23.02
C ALA A 17 -9.63 20.46 21.72
N MET A 18 -9.25 21.01 20.56
CA MET A 18 -9.59 20.44 19.24
C MET A 18 -8.94 19.07 18.99
N ILE A 19 -7.79 18.77 19.61
CA ILE A 19 -7.14 17.44 19.50
C ILE A 19 -7.85 16.40 20.38
N ILE A 20 -8.39 16.82 21.52
CA ILE A 20 -8.98 15.90 22.53
C ILE A 20 -10.46 15.58 22.22
N VAL A 21 -11.11 16.40 21.40
CA VAL A 21 -12.49 16.17 20.93
C VAL A 21 -12.46 15.88 19.42
N PRO A 22 -12.00 14.69 19.00
CA PRO A 22 -12.07 14.30 17.60
C PRO A 22 -13.54 14.11 17.23
N ASP A 23 -14.07 15.02 16.42
CA ASP A 23 -15.29 14.75 15.65
C ASP A 23 -14.91 14.04 14.34
N SER A 24 -15.90 13.48 13.64
CA SER A 24 -15.70 12.94 12.29
C SER A 24 -15.09 14.04 11.44
N ALA A 25 -13.79 13.98 11.14
CA ALA A 25 -13.21 14.83 10.14
C ALA A 25 -13.90 14.42 8.83
N TRP A 26 -14.75 15.28 8.27
CA TRP A 26 -15.39 15.12 6.95
C TRP A 26 -14.34 15.19 5.82
N ALA A 27 -13.19 14.53 6.02
CA ALA A 27 -12.00 14.54 5.22
C ALA A 27 -11.79 13.13 4.67
N LEU A 28 -11.79 13.06 3.33
CA LEU A 28 -11.74 11.89 2.46
C LEU A 28 -12.84 10.85 2.73
N GLN A 29 -13.82 10.84 1.83
CA GLN A 29 -15.04 10.02 1.83
C GLN A 29 -14.83 8.60 2.37
N SER A 30 -15.40 8.30 3.55
CA SER A 30 -15.61 6.93 4.00
C SER A 30 -16.73 6.34 3.15
N HIS A 31 -16.37 5.75 2.01
CA HIS A 31 -17.35 5.06 1.17
C HIS A 31 -17.93 3.86 1.93
N GLY A 32 -19.24 3.79 2.01
CA GLY A 32 -19.92 2.57 2.43
C GLY A 32 -19.69 1.44 1.42
N PRO A 33 -20.08 0.20 1.76
CA PRO A 33 -20.25 -0.81 0.73
C PRO A 33 -21.37 -0.37 -0.22
N PRO A 34 -21.19 -0.43 -1.57
CA PRO A 34 -20.07 -1.05 -2.30
C PRO A 34 -19.08 -0.06 -2.95
N GLU A 35 -19.22 1.26 -2.80
CA GLU A 35 -18.41 2.21 -3.59
C GLU A 35 -16.92 2.09 -3.28
N GLY A 36 -16.56 1.83 -2.02
CA GLY A 36 -15.18 1.67 -1.61
C GLY A 36 -14.47 0.51 -2.30
N ILE A 37 -15.15 -0.63 -2.50
CA ILE A 37 -14.55 -1.79 -3.16
C ILE A 37 -14.36 -1.54 -4.67
N TYR A 38 -15.28 -0.83 -5.32
CA TYR A 38 -15.13 -0.49 -6.74
C TYR A 38 -13.94 0.42 -6.97
N VAL A 39 -13.81 1.50 -6.19
CA VAL A 39 -12.68 2.43 -6.32
C VAL A 39 -11.36 1.74 -5.99
N HIS A 40 -11.35 0.86 -4.97
CA HIS A 40 -10.16 0.09 -4.63
C HIS A 40 -9.72 -0.87 -5.76
N GLN A 41 -10.67 -1.56 -6.38
CA GLN A 41 -10.37 -2.45 -7.52
C GLN A 41 -9.94 -1.67 -8.76
N MET A 42 -10.52 -0.49 -9.00
CA MET A 42 -10.04 0.42 -10.04
C MET A 42 -8.60 0.86 -9.76
N ALA A 43 -8.25 1.18 -8.51
CA ALA A 43 -6.89 1.54 -8.14
C ALA A 43 -5.90 0.41 -8.43
N HIS A 44 -6.27 -0.85 -8.17
CA HIS A 44 -5.46 -2.01 -8.57
C HIS A 44 -5.27 -2.09 -10.09
N ALA A 45 -6.31 -1.89 -10.88
CA ALA A 45 -6.24 -1.91 -12.35
C ALA A 45 -5.31 -0.82 -12.90
N PHE A 46 -5.45 0.42 -12.42
CA PHE A 46 -4.56 1.53 -12.81
C PHE A 46 -3.12 1.25 -12.37
N PHE A 47 -2.93 0.81 -11.13
CA PHE A 47 -1.59 0.51 -10.61
C PHE A 47 -0.91 -0.63 -11.37
N PHE A 48 -1.67 -1.66 -11.77
CA PHE A 48 -1.17 -2.73 -12.63
C PHE A 48 -0.69 -2.19 -13.98
N GLY A 49 -1.50 -1.36 -14.63
CA GLY A 49 -1.13 -0.71 -15.90
C GLY A 49 0.13 0.14 -15.77
N SER A 50 0.23 0.94 -14.71
CA SER A 50 1.43 1.75 -14.43
C SER A 50 2.68 0.89 -14.19
N LEU A 51 2.55 -0.23 -13.47
CA LEU A 51 3.66 -1.15 -13.23
C LEU A 51 4.10 -1.88 -14.50
N VAL A 52 3.17 -2.29 -15.37
CA VAL A 52 3.50 -2.89 -16.68
C VAL A 52 4.27 -1.89 -17.54
N PHE A 53 3.76 -0.66 -17.62
CA PHE A 53 4.44 0.42 -18.35
C PHE A 53 5.84 0.67 -17.79
N LEU A 54 5.97 0.88 -16.48
CA LEU A 54 7.25 1.10 -15.83
C LEU A 54 8.21 -0.07 -16.06
N TYR A 55 7.75 -1.31 -15.88
CA TYR A 55 8.58 -2.50 -16.11
C TYR A 55 9.08 -2.60 -17.55
N ARG A 56 8.24 -2.25 -18.53
CA ARG A 56 8.62 -2.20 -19.94
C ARG A 56 9.70 -1.15 -20.18
N GLU A 57 9.53 0.07 -19.67
CA GLU A 57 10.55 1.13 -19.79
C GLU A 57 11.89 0.71 -19.14
N LEU A 58 11.83 0.09 -17.96
CA LEU A 58 13.02 -0.43 -17.26
C LEU A 58 13.73 -1.55 -18.02
N ARG A 59 13.02 -2.31 -18.86
CA ARG A 59 13.59 -3.35 -19.73
C ARG A 59 14.31 -2.77 -20.94
N HIS A 60 13.85 -1.63 -21.44
CA HIS A 60 14.45 -0.93 -22.59
C HIS A 60 15.56 0.04 -22.21
N SER A 61 15.61 0.50 -20.96
CA SER A 61 16.71 1.34 -20.47
C SER A 61 18.06 0.61 -20.63
N ALA A 62 18.98 1.24 -21.37
CA ALA A 62 20.32 0.71 -21.65
C ALA A 62 21.23 0.65 -20.41
N SER A 63 20.78 1.20 -19.28
CA SER A 63 21.58 1.26 -18.05
C SER A 63 21.63 -0.10 -17.35
N LYS A 64 22.83 -0.69 -17.31
CA LYS A 64 23.11 -1.98 -16.65
C LYS A 64 23.34 -1.86 -15.13
N SER A 65 23.06 -0.71 -14.53
CA SER A 65 23.34 -0.50 -13.10
C SER A 65 22.55 -1.48 -12.22
N ARG A 66 23.14 -1.85 -11.07
CA ARG A 66 22.49 -2.75 -10.11
C ARG A 66 21.15 -2.18 -9.61
N GLY A 67 21.02 -0.86 -9.52
CA GLY A 67 19.78 -0.18 -9.10
C GLY A 67 18.60 -0.48 -10.02
N TRP A 68 18.81 -0.39 -11.34
CA TRP A 68 17.77 -0.70 -12.34
C TRP A 68 17.31 -2.17 -12.30
N ASN A 69 18.22 -3.09 -11.99
CA ASN A 69 17.87 -4.51 -11.82
C ASN A 69 16.98 -4.75 -10.60
N TYR A 70 17.23 -4.05 -9.49
CA TYR A 70 16.37 -4.12 -8.31
C TYR A 70 15.00 -3.49 -8.58
N LEU A 71 14.93 -2.37 -9.31
CA LEU A 71 13.67 -1.75 -9.67
C LEU A 71 12.80 -2.65 -10.59
N LYS A 72 13.43 -3.41 -11.50
CA LYS A 72 12.73 -4.46 -12.27
C LYS A 72 12.16 -5.58 -11.40
N ARG A 73 12.91 -6.04 -10.39
CA ARG A 73 12.44 -7.07 -9.43
C ARG A 73 11.29 -6.55 -8.57
N PHE A 74 11.39 -5.30 -8.10
CA PHE A 74 10.30 -4.61 -7.42
C PHE A 74 9.03 -4.60 -8.29
N CYS A 75 9.13 -4.14 -9.54
CA CYS A 75 7.97 -4.09 -10.44
C CYS A 75 7.34 -5.48 -10.66
N LEU A 76 8.16 -6.51 -10.87
CA LEU A 76 7.67 -7.87 -11.05
C LEU A 76 6.93 -8.40 -9.81
N LEU A 77 7.50 -8.24 -8.61
CA LEU A 77 6.85 -8.67 -7.38
C LEU A 77 5.57 -7.86 -7.10
N MET A 78 5.58 -6.56 -7.34
CA MET A 78 4.39 -5.72 -7.19
C MET A 78 3.28 -6.08 -8.19
N LEU A 79 3.62 -6.49 -9.42
CA LEU A 79 2.64 -7.01 -10.38
C LEU A 79 1.95 -8.27 -9.85
N ILE A 80 2.74 -9.22 -9.33
CA ILE A 80 2.21 -10.47 -8.76
C ILE A 80 1.37 -10.15 -7.50
N TRP A 81 1.88 -9.30 -6.61
CA TRP A 81 1.16 -8.86 -5.41
C TRP A 81 -0.17 -8.18 -5.77
N ASN A 82 -0.18 -7.31 -6.79
CA ASN A 82 -1.38 -6.61 -7.23
C ASN A 82 -2.46 -7.60 -7.69
N ILE A 83 -2.12 -8.63 -8.48
CA ILE A 83 -3.06 -9.68 -8.90
C ILE A 83 -3.61 -10.45 -7.68
N VAL A 84 -2.73 -10.81 -6.74
CA VAL A 84 -3.11 -11.53 -5.51
C VAL A 84 -4.04 -10.68 -4.65
N SER A 85 -3.73 -9.40 -4.46
CA SER A 85 -4.55 -8.45 -3.68
C SER A 85 -5.90 -8.21 -4.35
N PHE A 86 -5.93 -7.93 -5.66
CA PHE A 86 -7.16 -7.78 -6.45
C PHE A 86 -8.07 -9.00 -6.27
N THR A 87 -7.50 -10.20 -6.41
CA THR A 87 -8.22 -11.48 -6.24
C THR A 87 -8.72 -11.64 -4.80
N GLY A 88 -7.90 -11.33 -3.80
CA GLY A 88 -8.29 -11.40 -2.39
C GLY A 88 -9.47 -10.48 -2.07
N HIS A 89 -9.47 -9.27 -2.63
CA HIS A 89 -10.58 -8.33 -2.52
C HIS A 89 -11.85 -8.87 -3.19
N THR A 90 -11.76 -9.41 -4.40
CA THR A 90 -12.90 -10.03 -5.10
C THR A 90 -13.45 -11.21 -4.32
N VAL A 91 -12.60 -12.13 -3.89
CA VAL A 91 -13.00 -13.32 -3.12
C VAL A 91 -13.66 -12.92 -1.80
N THR A 92 -13.15 -11.89 -1.12
CA THR A 92 -13.75 -11.39 0.12
C THR A 92 -15.16 -10.87 -0.10
N THR A 93 -15.47 -10.24 -1.24
CA THR A 93 -16.85 -9.81 -1.55
C THR A 93 -17.82 -10.95 -1.81
N HIS A 94 -17.31 -12.13 -2.19
CA HIS A 94 -18.13 -13.32 -2.42
C HIS A 94 -18.26 -14.21 -1.16
N LEU A 95 -17.52 -13.91 -0.09
CA LEU A 95 -17.59 -14.66 1.15
C LEU A 95 -18.70 -14.09 2.06
N ALA A 96 -19.79 -14.84 2.21
CA ALA A 96 -20.85 -14.46 3.14
C ALA A 96 -20.32 -14.42 4.60
N PRO A 97 -20.74 -13.43 5.44
CA PRO A 97 -20.28 -13.31 6.83
C PRO A 97 -20.52 -14.58 7.67
N GLU A 98 -21.56 -15.34 7.35
CA GLU A 98 -21.92 -16.63 7.96
C GLU A 98 -20.86 -17.72 7.76
N HIS A 99 -19.96 -17.59 6.80
CA HIS A 99 -18.84 -18.52 6.59
C HIS A 99 -17.63 -18.24 7.48
N ILE A 100 -17.66 -17.16 8.27
CA ILE A 100 -16.58 -16.75 9.17
C ILE A 100 -17.12 -16.81 10.61
N ALA A 101 -16.78 -17.88 11.33
CA ALA A 101 -17.07 -17.97 12.76
C ALA A 101 -16.13 -17.05 13.55
N GLY A 102 -16.65 -16.34 14.55
CA GLY A 102 -15.84 -15.52 15.46
C GLY A 102 -15.39 -14.17 14.88
N ALA A 103 -16.16 -13.60 13.94
CA ALA A 103 -15.88 -12.31 13.28
C ALA A 103 -15.61 -11.13 14.24
N ALA A 104 -15.98 -11.25 15.52
CA ALA A 104 -15.74 -10.25 16.57
C ALA A 104 -14.31 -10.27 17.17
N SER A 105 -13.47 -11.27 16.88
CA SER A 105 -12.11 -11.35 17.44
C SER A 105 -11.07 -11.81 16.41
N TYR A 106 -10.05 -10.98 16.19
CA TYR A 106 -8.95 -11.20 15.24
C TYR A 106 -8.24 -12.55 15.39
N PHE A 107 -8.18 -13.11 16.59
CA PHE A 107 -7.52 -14.38 16.88
C PHE A 107 -8.47 -15.60 16.85
N HIS A 108 -9.77 -15.38 16.80
CA HIS A 108 -10.78 -16.45 16.83
C HIS A 108 -11.56 -16.58 15.52
N SER A 109 -11.27 -15.73 14.53
CA SER A 109 -11.85 -15.84 13.19
C SER A 109 -11.43 -17.16 12.55
N ARG A 110 -12.39 -18.04 12.29
CA ARG A 110 -12.17 -19.32 11.61
C ARG A 110 -13.11 -19.43 10.42
N LEU A 111 -12.59 -19.88 9.28
CA LEU A 111 -13.46 -20.27 8.17
C LEU A 111 -14.17 -21.58 8.52
N LEU A 112 -15.49 -21.57 8.43
CA LEU A 112 -16.31 -22.76 8.61
C LEU A 112 -16.19 -23.66 7.38
N GLY A 113 -16.12 -24.98 7.60
CA GLY A 113 -16.19 -25.97 6.52
C GLY A 113 -17.58 -26.01 5.86
N PRO A 114 -17.74 -26.68 4.71
CA PRO A 114 -16.71 -27.36 3.92
C PRO A 114 -15.78 -26.39 3.17
N MET A 115 -14.56 -26.84 2.86
CA MET A 115 -13.58 -26.05 2.10
C MET A 115 -13.95 -26.06 0.61
N ASP A 116 -14.22 -24.87 0.08
CA ASP A 116 -14.46 -24.63 -1.35
C ASP A 116 -13.28 -23.83 -1.95
N VAL A 117 -13.15 -23.82 -3.28
CA VAL A 117 -12.14 -23.08 -4.03
C VAL A 117 -12.08 -21.61 -3.57
N THR A 118 -13.23 -20.98 -3.34
CA THR A 118 -13.35 -19.60 -2.85
C THR A 118 -12.66 -19.42 -1.49
N LYS A 119 -12.84 -20.36 -0.57
CA LYS A 119 -12.23 -20.35 0.77
C LYS A 119 -10.73 -20.62 0.73
N VAL A 120 -10.28 -21.49 -0.18
CA VAL A 120 -8.85 -21.74 -0.42
C VAL A 120 -8.18 -20.49 -0.97
N LEU A 121 -8.77 -19.85 -1.98
CA LEU A 121 -8.28 -18.59 -2.54
C LEU A 121 -8.27 -17.47 -1.49
N PHE A 122 -9.30 -17.39 -0.64
CA PHE A 122 -9.34 -16.45 0.48
C PHE A 122 -8.12 -16.61 1.41
N TYR A 123 -7.79 -17.84 1.79
CA TYR A 123 -6.61 -18.10 2.63
C TYR A 123 -5.30 -17.75 1.93
N ILE A 124 -5.11 -18.19 0.68
CA ILE A 124 -3.88 -17.94 -0.07
C ILE A 124 -3.64 -16.44 -0.23
N THR A 125 -4.68 -15.70 -0.63
CA THR A 125 -4.59 -14.25 -0.86
C THR A 125 -4.37 -13.45 0.41
N ARG A 126 -4.59 -14.04 1.60
CA ARG A 126 -4.27 -13.42 2.89
C ARG A 126 -2.78 -13.39 3.23
N PHE A 127 -1.96 -14.17 2.51
CA PHE A 127 -0.51 -14.18 2.65
C PHE A 127 0.18 -13.24 1.63
N ASP A 128 -0.53 -12.26 1.10
CA ASP A 128 -0.02 -11.26 0.16
C ASP A 128 1.24 -10.53 0.66
N HIS A 129 1.39 -10.37 1.98
CA HIS A 129 2.57 -9.77 2.61
C HIS A 129 3.89 -10.47 2.26
N LEU A 130 3.85 -11.78 1.94
CA LEU A 130 5.02 -12.54 1.48
C LEU A 130 5.56 -12.01 0.14
N LEU A 131 4.74 -11.30 -0.65
CA LEU A 131 5.15 -10.66 -1.90
C LEU A 131 5.45 -9.16 -1.67
N LEU A 132 4.64 -8.47 -0.87
CA LEU A 132 4.77 -7.03 -0.63
C LEU A 132 6.10 -6.67 0.05
N VAL A 133 6.45 -7.38 1.12
CA VAL A 133 7.66 -7.11 1.91
C VAL A 133 8.94 -7.22 1.07
N PRO A 134 9.20 -8.32 0.33
CA PRO A 134 10.38 -8.38 -0.51
C PRO A 134 10.32 -7.38 -1.68
N ALA A 135 9.14 -7.04 -2.20
CA ALA A 135 9.02 -6.00 -3.22
C ALA A 135 9.54 -4.65 -2.68
N LEU A 136 9.04 -4.20 -1.53
CA LEU A 136 9.46 -2.95 -0.91
C LEU A 136 10.96 -2.97 -0.54
N TYR A 137 11.48 -4.11 -0.09
CA TYR A 137 12.91 -4.29 0.12
C TYR A 137 13.71 -4.02 -1.17
N PHE A 138 13.29 -4.59 -2.31
CA PHE A 138 13.92 -4.34 -3.62
C PHE A 138 13.81 -2.88 -4.05
N LEU A 139 12.70 -2.20 -3.76
CA LEU A 139 12.56 -0.77 -4.02
C LEU A 139 13.59 0.04 -3.23
N CYS A 140 13.69 -0.18 -1.92
CA CYS A 140 14.62 0.54 -1.05
C CYS A 140 16.07 0.38 -1.50
N ILE A 141 16.52 -0.85 -1.77
CA ILE A 141 17.89 -1.07 -2.24
C ILE A 141 18.08 -0.53 -3.67
N GLY A 142 17.07 -0.63 -4.54
CA GLY A 142 17.12 -0.09 -5.89
C GLY A 142 17.36 1.42 -5.90
N LEU A 143 16.57 2.16 -5.12
CA LEU A 143 16.72 3.61 -4.96
C LEU A 143 18.08 3.98 -4.37
N ARG A 144 18.56 3.24 -3.37
CA ARG A 144 19.89 3.47 -2.78
C ARG A 144 21.01 3.33 -3.80
N PHE A 145 20.96 2.29 -4.65
CA PHE A 145 21.96 2.09 -5.70
C PHE A 145 21.90 3.17 -6.78
N LEU A 146 20.70 3.59 -7.18
CA LEU A 146 20.54 4.67 -8.16
C LEU A 146 21.10 6.00 -7.62
N TYR A 147 20.80 6.33 -6.36
CA TYR A 147 21.34 7.52 -5.70
C TYR A 147 22.87 7.55 -5.72
N PHE A 148 23.52 6.45 -5.31
CA PHE A 148 24.99 6.37 -5.33
C PHE A 148 25.58 6.41 -6.74
N SER A 149 24.90 5.87 -7.75
CA SER A 149 25.36 5.98 -9.14
C SER A 149 25.38 7.43 -9.61
N VAL A 150 24.35 8.21 -9.28
CA VAL A 150 24.28 9.64 -9.64
C VAL A 150 25.37 10.45 -8.91
N GLU A 151 25.58 10.20 -7.62
CA GLU A 151 26.62 10.89 -6.83
C GLU A 151 28.03 10.67 -7.40
N GLN A 152 28.31 9.44 -7.88
CA GLN A 152 29.59 9.12 -8.53
C GLN A 152 29.77 9.81 -9.88
N GLU A 153 28.71 9.88 -10.70
CA GLU A 153 28.74 10.58 -11.98
C GLU A 153 29.01 12.08 -11.80
N VAL A 154 28.34 12.73 -10.83
CA VAL A 154 28.58 14.14 -10.47
C VAL A 154 30.00 14.38 -9.99
N SER A 155 30.54 13.47 -9.17
CA SER A 155 31.90 13.59 -8.64
C SER A 155 32.99 13.39 -9.70
N GLN A 156 32.71 12.63 -10.76
CA GLN A 156 33.66 12.35 -11.84
C GLN A 156 33.58 13.37 -12.99
N GLY A 157 32.41 13.96 -13.25
CA GLY A 157 32.21 14.97 -14.30
C GLY A 157 32.58 16.41 -13.91
N GLY A 158 33.02 16.63 -12.67
CA GLY A 158 33.45 17.94 -12.15
C GLY A 158 34.96 18.24 -12.26
N ASN A 159 35.73 17.39 -12.95
CA ASN A 159 37.14 17.61 -13.33
C ASN A 159 37.28 17.83 -14.83
#